data_AF-A0A1E9AQK8-F1
#
_entry.id   AF-A0A1E9AQK8-F1
#
_cell.length_a   1.000
_cell.length_b   1.000
_cell.length_c   1.000
_cell.angle_alpha   90.00
_cell.angle_beta   90.00
_cell.angle_gamma   90.00
#
_symmetry.space_group_name_H-M   'P 1'
#
loop_
_entity.id
_entity.type
_entity.pdbx_description
1 polymer ?
#
loop_
_entity_poly.entity_id
_entity_poly.type
_entity_poly.pdbx_seq_one_letter_code
_entity_poly.pdbx_strand_id
1 'polypeptide(L)' 'MPLTDISDVKESTPYAEEILLLYRSGVAVGDVNMNFSPMQKVSRAEIAAMTTRLLHDEFKIELPKG' A
#
# COMPACT_ATOMS: atom_id res chain seq x y z
N MET A 1 2.85 0.18 -16.98
CA MET A 1 3.91 0.76 -16.12
C MET A 1 3.70 0.29 -14.69
N PRO A 2 4.72 0.15 -13.81
CA PRO A 2 4.40 -0.02 -12.40
C PRO A 2 3.55 1.18 -11.96
N LEU A 3 2.53 0.96 -11.14
CA LEU A 3 1.83 2.04 -10.46
C LEU A 3 2.87 2.79 -9.62
N THR A 4 3.41 3.86 -10.18
CA THR A 4 4.43 4.68 -9.51
C THR A 4 3.83 5.82 -8.72
N ASP A 5 2.60 6.21 -9.08
CA ASP A 5 1.85 7.29 -8.46
C ASP A 5 0.64 6.74 -7.71
N ILE A 6 0.58 7.08 -6.43
CA ILE A 6 -0.60 6.92 -5.59
C ILE A 6 -1.18 8.34 -5.44
N SER A 7 -2.45 8.53 -5.78
CA SER A 7 -3.08 9.86 -5.94
C SER A 7 -2.95 10.79 -4.73
N ASP A 8 -2.89 10.23 -3.52
CA ASP A 8 -2.83 10.96 -2.26
C ASP A 8 -1.46 10.87 -1.54
N VAL A 9 -0.44 10.35 -2.24
CA VAL A 9 0.95 10.30 -1.75
C VAL A 9 1.81 11.17 -2.66
N LYS A 10 2.34 12.25 -2.11
CA LYS A 10 3.27 13.17 -2.80
C LYS A 10 4.66 13.01 -2.20
N GLU A 11 5.67 13.58 -2.85
CA GLU A 11 7.05 13.61 -2.33
C GLU A 11 7.13 14.22 -0.91
N SER A 12 6.26 15.19 -0.61
CA SER A 12 6.20 15.83 0.70
C SER A 12 5.42 15.02 1.76
N THR A 13 4.79 13.91 1.39
CA THR A 13 4.07 13.05 2.34
C THR A 13 5.10 12.38 3.26
N PRO A 14 4.93 12.41 4.58
CA PRO A 14 5.81 11.67 5.48
C PRO A 14 5.88 10.19 5.08
N TYR A 15 7.10 9.66 4.98
CA TYR A 15 7.37 8.27 4.60
C TYR A 15 6.88 7.88 3.19
N ALA A 16 6.85 8.83 2.24
CA ALA A 16 6.36 8.58 0.88
C ALA A 16 7.09 7.42 0.19
N GLU A 17 8.41 7.30 0.36
CA GLU A 17 9.21 6.23 -0.25
C GLU A 17 8.85 4.85 0.33
N GLU A 18 8.70 4.75 1.65
CA GLU A 18 8.32 3.52 2.33
C GLU A 18 6.89 3.11 1.99
N ILE A 19 5.98 4.07 1.89
CA ILE A 19 4.60 3.85 1.43
C ILE A 19 4.64 3.25 0.02
N LEU A 20 5.39 3.86 -0.91
CA LEU A 20 5.51 3.37 -2.28
C LEU A 20 6.14 1.97 -2.33
N LEU A 21 7.11 1.67 -1.48
CA LEU A 21 7.72 0.35 -1.37
C LEU A 21 6.70 -0.72 -0.92
N LEU A 22 5.95 -0.45 0.16
CA LEU A 22 4.93 -1.37 0.68
C LEU A 22 3.76 -1.55 -0.30
N TYR A 23 3.41 -0.49 -1.03
CA TYR A 23 2.38 -0.53 -2.05
C TYR A 23 2.79 -1.41 -3.22
N ARG A 24 3.98 -1.16 -3.80
CA ARG A 24 4.50 -1.91 -4.95
C ARG A 24 4.81 -3.38 -4.63
N SER A 25 5.08 -3.70 -3.37
CA SER A 25 5.26 -5.08 -2.92
C SER A 25 3.96 -5.83 -2.66
N GLY A 26 2.79 -5.18 -2.80
CA GLY A 26 1.48 -5.81 -2.56
C GLY A 26 1.16 -6.04 -1.09
N VAL A 27 1.92 -5.44 -0.16
CA VAL A 27 1.73 -5.57 1.29
C VAL A 27 0.63 -4.63 1.78
N ALA A 28 0.71 -3.36 1.36
CA ALA A 28 -0.26 -2.32 1.71
C ALA A 28 -0.83 -1.70 0.44
N VAL A 29 -1.89 -2.31 -0.07
CA VAL A 29 -2.64 -1.81 -1.23
C VAL A 29 -3.81 -0.97 -0.73
N GLY A 30 -3.96 0.22 -1.28
CA GLY A 30 -4.90 1.24 -0.82
C GLY A 30 -6.38 0.87 -0.95
N ASP A 31 -7.25 1.88 -0.95
CA ASP A 31 -8.69 1.68 -1.13
C ASP A 31 -9.07 1.32 -2.59
N VAL A 32 -10.37 1.20 -2.85
CA VAL A 32 -10.93 0.87 -4.17
C VAL A 32 -10.53 1.90 -5.24
N ASN A 33 -10.23 3.14 -4.83
CA ASN A 33 -9.78 4.22 -5.69
C ASN A 33 -8.26 4.34 -5.75
N MET A 34 -7.54 3.36 -5.19
CA MET A 34 -6.08 3.32 -5.10
C MET A 34 -5.46 4.39 -4.17
N ASN A 35 -6.23 5.04 -3.29
CA ASN A 35 -5.67 5.96 -2.29
C ASN A 35 -5.07 5.19 -1.11
N PHE A 36 -3.92 5.63 -0.60
CA PHE A 36 -3.26 5.01 0.56
C PHE A 36 -3.77 5.53 1.91
N SER A 37 -4.25 6.77 1.95
CA SER A 37 -4.73 7.48 3.14
C SER A 37 -3.68 7.53 4.27
N PRO A 38 -2.50 8.14 4.04
CA PRO A 38 -1.32 8.03 4.93
C PRO A 38 -1.54 8.58 6.35
N MET A 39 -2.53 9.45 6.54
CA MET A 39 -2.85 10.06 7.84
C MET A 39 -4.04 9.39 8.54
N GLN A 40 -4.65 8.38 7.92
CA GLN A 40 -5.79 7.67 8.50
C GLN A 40 -5.32 6.68 9.58
N LYS A 41 -6.15 6.51 10.63
CA LYS A 41 -5.91 5.46 11.62
C LYS A 41 -6.09 4.09 10.99
N VAL A 42 -5.10 3.23 11.22
CA VAL A 42 -5.15 1.83 10.83
C VAL A 42 -5.95 1.00 11.85
N SER A 43 -6.82 0.13 11.36
CA SER A 43 -7.56 -0.85 12.14
C SER A 43 -6.73 -2.09 12.44
N ARG A 44 -7.17 -2.87 13.42
CA ARG A 44 -6.54 -4.17 13.77
C ARG A 44 -6.58 -5.16 12.59
N ALA A 45 -7.67 -5.16 11.82
CA ALA A 45 -7.83 -6.04 10.68
C ALA A 45 -6.86 -5.68 9.54
N GLU A 46 -6.63 -4.39 9.29
CA GLU A 46 -5.67 -3.92 8.29
C GLU A 46 -4.23 -4.28 8.70
N ILE A 47 -3.86 -4.11 9.97
CA ILE A 47 -2.54 -4.55 10.47
C ILE A 47 -2.36 -6.06 10.30
N ALA A 48 -3.38 -6.86 10.66
CA ALA A 48 -3.34 -8.31 10.47
C ALA A 48 -3.15 -8.67 8.99
N ALA A 49 -3.90 -8.03 8.09
CA ALA A 49 -3.76 -8.24 6.66
C ALA A 49 -2.36 -7.89 6.15
N MET A 50 -1.83 -6.70 6.48
CA MET A 50 -0.46 -6.29 6.08
C MET A 50 0.59 -7.26 6.61
N THR A 51 0.48 -7.70 7.86
CA THR A 51 1.43 -8.63 8.48
C THR A 51 1.42 -9.99 7.79
N THR A 52 0.22 -10.52 7.49
CA THR A 52 0.08 -11.77 6.75
C THR A 52 0.75 -11.68 5.38
N ARG A 53 0.53 -10.60 4.62
CA ARG A 53 1.14 -10.39 3.29
C ARG A 53 2.64 -10.17 3.34
N LEU A 54 3.15 -9.64 4.44
CA LEU A 54 4.57 -9.45 4.65
C LEU A 54 5.29 -10.80 4.87
N LEU A 55 4.65 -11.73 5.56
CA LEU A 55 5.23 -13.03 5.93
C LEU A 55 5.00 -14.13 4.89
N HIS A 56 3.99 -13.97 4.04
CA HIS A 56 3.50 -14.99 3.13
C HIS A 56 3.19 -14.37 1.76
N ASP A 57 4.05 -14.66 0.79
CA ASP A 57 3.99 -14.07 -0.55
C ASP A 57 2.69 -14.42 -1.29
N GLU A 58 2.10 -15.59 -1.03
CA GLU A 58 0.85 -16.05 -1.63
C GLU A 58 -0.37 -15.19 -1.29
N PHE A 59 -0.28 -14.35 -0.25
CA PHE A 59 -1.35 -13.42 0.13
C PHE A 59 -1.12 -11.99 -0.36
N LYS A 60 0.04 -11.68 -0.94
CA LYS A 60 0.32 -10.35 -1.51
C LYS A 60 -0.69 -10.02 -2.59
N ILE A 61 -1.13 -8.77 -2.62
CA ILE A 61 -2.11 -8.34 -3.63
C ILE A 61 -1.36 -7.88 -4.87
N GLU A 62 -1.68 -8.50 -6.01
CA GLU A 62 -1.20 -8.04 -7.30
C GLU A 62 -1.83 -6.69 -7.65
N LEU A 63 -0.99 -5.71 -7.92
CA LEU A 63 -1.44 -4.42 -8.39
C LEU A 63 -1.92 -4.53 -9.86
N PRO A 64 -2.98 -3.80 -10.24
CA PRO A 64 -3.40 -3.71 -11.63
C PRO A 64 -2.22 -3.28 -12.51
N LYS A 65 -1.98 -4.01 -13.59
CA LYS A 65 -1.02 -3.57 -14.60
C LYS A 65 -1.68 -2.48 -15.42
N GLY A 66 -1.23 -1.25 -15.26
CA GLY A 66 -1.59 -0.12 -16.14
C GLY A 66 -1.00 -0.29 -17.52
#